data_AF-A0A6I8LXD2-F1
#
_entry.id   AF-A0A6I8LXD2-F1
#
_cell.length_a   1.000
_cell.length_b   1.000
_cell.length_c   1.000
_cell.angle_alpha   90.00
_cell.angle_beta   90.00
_cell.angle_gamma   90.00
#
_symmetry.space_group_name_H-M   'P 1'
#
loop_
_entity.id
_entity.type
_entity.pdbx_description
1 polymer ?
#
loop_
_entity_poly.entity_id
_entity_poly.type
_entity_poly.pdbx_seq_one_letter_code
_entity_poly.pdbx_strand_id
1 'polypeptide(L)'
;MTEADTGPGTPRHNRNGPMNVRKGHKREFRSPANRHRYEHRTAGARIADRVTASFGSWPFIVGQSVIVLLWIGLNLVAWAGGWDPYPFILLNLVFSTQAAYAAPLLLLSQNRQAERDRIEAEHDFRVDQLALQYLFAWHRDAHGPDCDCVQKLGPAVDTVLARLADDVIAREATANP
;
A
#
# COMPACT_ATOMS: atom_id res chain seq x y z
N MET A 1 0.94 72.59 -19.42
CA MET A 1 -0.45 72.12 -19.60
C MET A 1 -0.47 71.46 -20.97
N THR A 2 -0.26 70.17 -21.19
CA THR A 2 -0.33 68.89 -20.45
C THR A 2 0.47 67.90 -21.34
N GLU A 3 1.41 67.08 -20.85
CA GLU A 3 1.20 65.67 -20.40
C GLU A 3 0.51 64.80 -21.49
N ALA A 4 0.93 63.60 -21.89
CA ALA A 4 2.10 62.74 -21.69
C ALA A 4 1.94 61.57 -22.68
N ASP A 5 3.05 60.88 -22.95
CA ASP A 5 3.15 59.42 -23.10
C ASP A 5 2.32 58.71 -24.19
N THR A 6 3.00 58.18 -25.21
CA THR A 6 2.45 57.12 -26.08
C THR A 6 3.50 56.03 -26.23
N GLY A 7 3.67 55.23 -25.17
CA GLY A 7 4.47 54.01 -25.18
C GLY A 7 3.91 52.94 -26.15
N PRO A 8 4.74 51.99 -26.58
CA PRO A 8 4.36 50.98 -27.56
C PRO A 8 3.35 49.99 -26.98
N GLY A 9 2.23 49.82 -27.68
CA GLY A 9 1.14 48.91 -27.29
C GLY A 9 1.62 47.46 -27.18
N THR A 10 1.55 46.92 -25.97
CA THR A 10 1.74 45.50 -25.72
C THR A 10 0.54 44.70 -26.24
N PRO A 11 0.74 43.55 -26.90
CA PRO A 11 -0.38 42.72 -27.32
C PRO A 11 -1.09 42.13 -26.10
N ARG A 12 -2.37 42.51 -25.90
CA ARG A 12 -3.27 41.90 -24.92
C ARG A 12 -3.53 40.43 -25.29
N HIS A 13 -2.89 39.51 -24.58
CA HIS A 13 -3.22 38.09 -24.65
C HIS A 13 -4.60 37.86 -24.01
N ASN A 14 -5.62 37.62 -24.85
CA ASN A 14 -6.99 37.32 -24.44
C ASN A 14 -7.01 35.98 -23.68
N ARG A 15 -7.30 36.02 -22.38
CA ARG A 15 -7.16 34.89 -21.44
C ARG A 15 -8.50 34.25 -21.04
N ASN A 16 -9.55 34.40 -21.87
CA ASN A 16 -10.90 33.96 -21.51
C ASN A 16 -11.45 32.93 -22.51
N GLY A 17 -10.90 31.72 -22.48
CA GLY A 17 -11.56 30.53 -23.01
C GLY A 17 -11.95 29.62 -21.82
N PRO A 18 -13.22 29.21 -21.65
CA PRO A 18 -13.56 28.27 -20.60
C PRO A 18 -12.80 26.96 -20.82
N MET A 19 -11.99 26.59 -19.84
CA MET A 19 -11.27 25.33 -19.81
C MET A 19 -12.30 24.19 -19.82
N ASN A 20 -12.57 23.61 -20.99
CA ASN A 20 -13.54 22.53 -21.14
C ASN A 20 -12.92 21.24 -20.60
N VAL A 21 -13.07 21.03 -19.29
CA VAL A 21 -12.67 19.79 -18.61
C VAL A 21 -13.63 18.69 -19.09
N ARG A 22 -13.18 17.91 -20.10
CA ARG A 22 -13.89 16.74 -20.58
C ARG A 22 -14.25 15.84 -19.40
N LYS A 23 -15.56 15.66 -19.16
CA LYS A 23 -16.12 14.80 -18.11
C LYS A 23 -15.50 13.41 -18.18
N GLY A 24 -15.00 12.96 -17.03
CA GLY A 24 -14.17 11.79 -16.88
C GLY A 24 -14.78 10.50 -17.41
N HIS A 25 -13.97 9.76 -18.19
CA HIS A 25 -14.13 8.32 -18.29
C HIS A 25 -14.11 7.74 -16.87
N LYS A 26 -15.07 6.87 -16.55
CA LYS A 26 -15.03 6.05 -15.35
C LYS A 26 -13.72 5.27 -15.39
N ARG A 27 -12.71 5.74 -14.66
CA ARG A 27 -11.49 4.98 -14.42
C ARG A 27 -11.92 3.85 -13.52
N GLU A 28 -12.19 2.70 -14.13
CA GLU A 28 -12.11 1.43 -13.43
C GLU A 28 -10.66 1.34 -12.93
N PHE A 29 -10.43 1.76 -11.69
CA PHE A 29 -9.12 1.76 -11.05
C PHE A 29 -8.72 0.31 -10.76
N ARG A 30 -8.43 -0.43 -11.83
CA ARG A 30 -7.71 -1.68 -11.79
C ARG A 30 -6.36 -1.37 -12.41
N SER A 31 -5.46 -0.82 -11.59
CA SER A 31 -4.11 -0.45 -12.01
C SER A 31 -3.47 -1.60 -12.82
N PRO A 32 -2.95 -1.36 -14.04
CA PRO A 32 -2.32 -2.38 -14.88
C PRO A 32 -1.16 -3.10 -14.17
N ALA A 33 -0.52 -2.42 -13.21
CA ALA A 33 0.57 -2.96 -12.40
C ALA A 33 0.17 -4.25 -11.64
N ASN A 34 -1.11 -4.39 -11.29
CA ASN A 34 -1.59 -5.55 -10.55
C ASN A 34 -1.78 -6.77 -11.48
N ARG A 35 -2.02 -6.58 -12.79
CA ARG A 35 -2.38 -7.66 -13.73
C ARG A 35 -1.22 -8.61 -14.02
N HIS A 36 0.01 -8.11 -14.18
CA HIS A 36 1.19 -8.93 -14.48
C HIS A 36 1.61 -9.89 -13.35
N ARG A 37 1.16 -9.68 -12.10
CA ARG A 37 1.51 -10.56 -10.97
C ARG A 37 0.62 -11.81 -10.83
N TYR A 38 -0.48 -11.90 -11.57
CA TYR A 38 -1.40 -13.05 -11.45
C TYR A 38 -0.97 -14.27 -12.28
N GLU A 39 -0.11 -14.11 -13.29
CA GLU A 39 0.20 -15.17 -14.26
C GLU A 39 1.25 -16.19 -13.76
N HIS A 40 1.93 -15.91 -12.65
CA HIS A 40 2.97 -16.80 -12.08
C HIS A 40 2.78 -17.13 -10.59
N ARG A 41 1.53 -17.33 -10.11
CA ARG A 41 1.34 -17.83 -8.73
C ARG A 41 1.62 -19.32 -8.62
N THR A 42 2.75 -19.66 -8.00
CA THR A 42 3.03 -21.01 -7.49
C THR A 42 1.87 -21.53 -6.65
N ALA A 43 1.62 -22.84 -6.64
CA ALA A 43 0.53 -23.43 -5.86
C ALA A 43 0.61 -23.07 -4.37
N GLY A 44 1.84 -22.95 -3.83
CA GLY A 44 2.10 -22.46 -2.48
C GLY A 44 1.64 -21.02 -2.24
N ALA A 45 1.79 -20.12 -3.22
CA ALA A 45 1.31 -18.74 -3.10
C ALA A 45 -0.23 -18.68 -2.96
N ARG A 46 -0.95 -19.52 -3.71
CA ARG A 46 -2.43 -19.58 -3.61
C ARG A 46 -2.92 -20.11 -2.27
N ILE A 47 -2.21 -21.08 -1.69
CA ILE A 47 -2.54 -21.62 -0.36
C ILE A 47 -2.21 -20.58 0.72
N ALA A 48 -1.03 -19.96 0.66
CA ALA A 48 -0.62 -18.93 1.60
C ALA A 48 -1.58 -17.72 1.60
N ASP A 49 -2.05 -17.27 0.44
CA ASP A 49 -2.99 -16.15 0.35
C ASP A 49 -4.36 -16.52 0.95
N ARG A 50 -4.86 -17.75 0.72
CA ARG A 50 -6.08 -18.26 1.36
C ARG A 50 -5.94 -18.37 2.87
N VAL A 51 -4.80 -18.85 3.33
CA VAL A 51 -4.51 -19.01 4.76
C VAL A 51 -4.38 -17.65 5.44
N THR A 52 -3.67 -16.70 4.82
CA THR A 52 -3.55 -15.32 5.32
C THR A 52 -4.90 -14.62 5.39
N ALA A 53 -5.75 -14.78 4.36
CA ALA A 53 -7.12 -14.27 4.37
C ALA A 53 -7.99 -14.93 5.45
N SER A 54 -7.71 -16.20 5.79
CA SER A 54 -8.45 -16.93 6.83
C SER A 54 -8.04 -16.49 8.24
N PHE A 55 -6.74 -16.33 8.52
CA PHE A 55 -6.24 -15.90 9.83
C PHE A 55 -6.69 -14.49 10.24
N GLY A 56 -6.96 -13.59 9.28
CA GLY A 56 -7.50 -12.25 9.54
C GLY A 56 -9.04 -12.20 9.66
N SER A 57 -9.73 -13.34 9.55
CA SER A 57 -11.19 -13.40 9.51
C SER A 57 -11.78 -13.85 10.84
N TRP A 58 -12.79 -13.12 11.33
CA TRP A 58 -13.61 -13.49 12.49
C TRP A 58 -14.11 -14.96 12.51
N PRO A 59 -14.54 -15.58 11.39
CA PRO A 59 -15.00 -16.97 11.40
C PRO A 59 -13.89 -18.00 11.69
N PHE A 60 -12.62 -17.71 11.42
CA PHE A 60 -11.51 -18.63 11.72
C PHE A 60 -11.32 -18.83 13.22
N ILE A 61 -11.39 -17.74 14.00
CA ILE A 61 -11.30 -17.79 15.46
C ILE A 61 -12.44 -18.63 16.03
N VAL A 62 -13.67 -18.41 15.55
CA VAL A 62 -14.85 -19.17 15.99
C VAL A 62 -14.71 -20.66 15.64
N GLY A 63 -14.27 -21.00 14.43
CA GLY A 63 -14.04 -22.39 14.02
C GLY A 63 -12.98 -23.09 14.87
N GLN A 64 -11.84 -22.43 15.11
CA GLN A 64 -10.77 -22.96 15.94
C GLN A 64 -11.25 -23.18 17.39
N SER A 65 -12.01 -22.25 17.96
CA SER A 65 -12.59 -22.38 19.30
C SER A 65 -13.58 -23.54 19.38
N VAL A 66 -14.46 -23.72 18.37
CA VAL A 66 -15.41 -24.84 18.33
C VAL A 66 -14.68 -26.18 18.24
N ILE A 67 -13.64 -26.29 17.41
CA ILE A 67 -12.83 -27.51 17.30
C ILE A 67 -12.19 -27.86 18.64
N VAL A 68 -11.59 -26.88 19.33
CA VAL A 68 -10.99 -27.09 20.66
C VAL A 68 -12.04 -27.53 21.69
N LEU A 69 -13.20 -26.87 21.73
CA LEU A 69 -14.31 -27.24 22.63
C LEU A 69 -14.85 -28.65 22.34
N LEU A 70 -14.97 -29.01 21.06
CA LEU A 70 -15.42 -30.33 20.63
C LEU A 70 -14.39 -31.39 21.00
N TRP A 71 -13.09 -31.09 20.91
CA TRP A 71 -12.01 -31.99 21.30
C TRP A 71 -11.91 -32.21 22.82
N ILE A 72 -12.16 -31.16 23.60
CA ILE A 72 -12.31 -31.24 25.06
C ILE A 72 -13.53 -32.13 25.39
N GLY A 73 -14.66 -31.91 24.73
CA GLY A 73 -15.86 -32.73 24.89
C GLY A 73 -15.63 -34.21 24.54
N LEU A 74 -14.94 -34.48 23.42
CA LEU A 74 -14.61 -35.84 22.99
C LEU A 74 -13.66 -36.54 24.00
N ASN A 75 -12.68 -35.82 24.55
CA ASN A 75 -11.81 -36.35 25.61
C ASN A 75 -12.57 -36.67 26.90
N LEU A 76 -13.52 -35.82 27.30
CA LEU A 76 -14.36 -36.05 28.48
C LEU A 76 -15.24 -37.30 28.30
N VAL A 77 -15.75 -37.56 27.09
CA VAL A 77 -16.54 -38.76 26.78
C VAL A 77 -15.65 -40.02 26.63
N ALA A 78 -14.45 -39.88 26.07
CA ALA A 78 -13.47 -40.96 25.94
C ALA A 78 -12.90 -41.45 27.29
N TRP A 79 -13.05 -40.66 28.36
CA TRP A 79 -12.75 -41.06 29.74
C TRP A 79 -13.55 -42.30 30.20
N ALA A 80 -14.71 -42.55 29.58
CA ALA A 80 -15.51 -43.75 29.86
C ALA A 80 -14.93 -45.05 29.25
N GLY A 81 -13.94 -44.96 28.34
CA GLY A 81 -13.39 -46.10 27.59
C GLY A 81 -11.92 -46.44 27.86
N GLY A 82 -11.23 -45.72 28.76
CA GLY A 82 -9.82 -45.98 29.08
C GLY A 82 -8.80 -45.55 28.01
N TRP A 83 -9.24 -44.78 27.00
CA TRP A 83 -8.36 -44.19 26.00
C TRP A 83 -7.80 -42.85 26.53
N ASP A 84 -6.51 -42.87 26.89
CA ASP A 84 -5.63 -41.79 27.39
C ASP A 84 -5.87 -41.30 28.85
N PRO A 85 -5.36 -42.02 29.87
CA PRO A 85 -5.30 -41.55 31.27
C PRO A 85 -4.29 -40.40 31.47
N TYR A 86 -4.54 -39.56 32.48
CA TYR A 86 -3.74 -38.39 32.90
C TYR A 86 -2.21 -38.60 32.81
N PRO A 87 -1.40 -37.67 32.23
CA PRO A 87 -1.71 -36.39 31.60
C PRO A 87 -1.89 -36.56 30.08
N PHE A 88 -2.83 -35.84 29.47
CA PHE A 88 -3.19 -35.94 28.03
C PHE A 88 -2.00 -35.71 27.07
N ILE A 89 -1.13 -36.71 26.94
CA ILE A 89 0.20 -36.57 26.33
C ILE A 89 0.08 -36.35 24.83
N LEU A 90 -0.90 -37.01 24.20
CA LEU A 90 -1.18 -36.88 22.78
C LEU A 90 -1.75 -35.50 22.45
N LEU A 91 -2.62 -34.97 23.30
CA LEU A 91 -3.20 -33.64 23.16
C LEU A 91 -2.13 -32.55 23.27
N ASN A 92 -1.28 -32.65 24.29
CA ASN A 92 -0.18 -31.72 24.49
C ASN A 92 0.84 -31.79 23.34
N LEU A 93 1.14 -32.99 22.83
CA LEU A 93 2.06 -33.17 21.72
C LEU A 93 1.54 -32.53 20.42
N VAL A 94 0.27 -32.76 20.09
CA VAL A 94 -0.35 -32.21 18.87
C VAL A 94 -0.45 -30.69 18.96
N PHE A 95 -0.90 -30.14 20.09
CA PHE A 95 -0.98 -28.69 20.28
C PHE A 95 0.39 -28.02 20.26
N SER A 96 1.40 -28.64 20.88
CA SER A 96 2.78 -28.13 20.84
C SER A 96 3.33 -28.11 19.41
N THR A 97 3.06 -29.17 18.63
CA THR A 97 3.45 -29.24 17.22
C THR A 97 2.68 -28.24 16.37
N GLN A 98 1.39 -28.03 16.65
CA GLN A 98 0.56 -27.02 15.98
C GLN A 98 1.12 -25.61 16.20
N ALA A 99 1.48 -25.27 17.45
CA ALA A 99 2.09 -23.99 17.78
C ALA A 99 3.46 -23.83 17.09
N ALA A 100 4.27 -24.90 17.04
CA ALA A 100 5.56 -24.90 16.37
C ALA A 100 5.44 -24.64 14.85
N TYR A 101 4.41 -25.17 14.18
CA TYR A 101 4.16 -24.91 12.75
C TYR A 101 3.52 -23.55 12.47
N ALA A 102 2.83 -22.95 13.44
CA ALA A 102 2.23 -21.63 13.29
C ALA A 102 3.30 -20.53 13.11
N ALA A 103 4.42 -20.60 13.82
CA ALA A 103 5.50 -19.61 13.73
C ALA A 103 6.12 -19.44 12.32
N PRO A 104 6.60 -20.50 11.63
CA PRO A 104 7.16 -20.36 10.28
C PRO A 104 6.11 -19.97 9.24
N LEU A 105 4.86 -20.42 9.41
CA LEU A 105 3.76 -20.03 8.53
C LEU A 105 3.44 -18.54 8.68
N LEU A 106 3.44 -18.04 9.92
CA LEU A 106 3.27 -16.62 10.21
C LEU A 106 4.42 -15.81 9.62
N LEU A 107 5.68 -16.23 9.81
CA LEU A 107 6.86 -15.57 9.24
C LEU A 107 6.80 -15.52 7.71
N LEU A 108 6.39 -16.61 7.05
CA LEU A 108 6.22 -16.63 5.60
C LEU A 108 5.13 -15.67 5.14
N SER A 109 4.01 -15.60 5.88
CA SER A 109 2.94 -14.65 5.57
C SER A 109 3.35 -13.19 5.78
N GLN A 110 4.16 -12.93 6.81
CA GLN A 110 4.69 -11.61 7.16
C GLN A 110 5.73 -11.14 6.14
N ASN A 111 6.70 -11.98 5.76
CA ASN A 111 7.69 -11.65 4.75
C ASN A 111 7.03 -11.29 3.40
N ARG A 112 5.94 -12.00 3.05
CA ARG A 112 5.14 -11.68 1.86
C ARG A 112 4.30 -10.42 1.98
N GLN A 113 3.82 -10.08 3.18
CA GLN A 113 3.15 -8.80 3.42
C GLN A 113 4.15 -7.65 3.28
N ALA A 114 5.30 -7.75 3.94
CA ALA A 114 6.37 -6.75 3.87
C ALA A 114 6.85 -6.49 2.44
N GLU A 115 7.03 -7.54 1.63
CA GLU A 115 7.41 -7.37 0.22
C GLU A 115 6.32 -6.66 -0.60
N ARG A 116 5.04 -6.92 -0.34
CA ARG A 116 3.95 -6.19 -1.00
C ARG A 116 3.94 -4.73 -0.57
N ASP A 117 4.04 -4.48 0.73
CA ASP A 117 4.00 -3.13 1.30
C ASP A 117 5.19 -2.29 0.80
N ARG A 118 6.37 -2.90 0.64
CA ARG A 118 7.54 -2.25 0.04
C ARG A 118 7.26 -1.79 -1.39
N ILE A 119 6.71 -2.65 -2.23
CA ILE A 119 6.46 -2.29 -3.63
C ILE A 119 5.30 -1.30 -3.75
N GLU A 120 4.28 -1.41 -2.90
CA GLU A 120 3.21 -0.41 -2.81
C GLU A 120 3.80 0.97 -2.46
N ALA A 121 4.69 1.03 -1.46
CA ALA A 121 5.35 2.27 -1.05
C ALA A 121 6.23 2.87 -2.17
N GLU A 122 6.97 2.05 -2.91
CA GLU A 122 7.75 2.53 -4.08
C GLU A 122 6.85 3.06 -5.20
N HIS A 123 5.68 2.45 -5.41
CA HIS A 123 4.73 2.91 -6.41
C HIS A 123 4.08 4.23 -5.99
N ASP A 124 3.61 4.32 -4.74
CA ASP A 124 3.00 5.54 -4.18
C ASP A 124 3.97 6.70 -4.22
N PHE A 125 5.25 6.47 -3.89
CA PHE A 125 6.30 7.49 -4.01
C PHE A 125 6.41 8.06 -5.43
N ARG A 126 6.40 7.21 -6.46
CA ARG A 126 6.45 7.68 -7.86
C ARG A 126 5.19 8.44 -8.25
N VAL A 127 4.02 7.98 -7.78
CA VAL A 127 2.74 8.67 -8.05
C VAL A 127 2.75 10.05 -7.41
N ASP A 128 3.23 10.18 -6.18
CA ASP A 128 3.31 11.46 -5.46
C ASP A 128 4.27 12.43 -6.16
N GLN A 129 5.43 11.95 -6.62
CA GLN A 129 6.36 12.77 -7.40
C GLN A 129 5.73 13.28 -8.70
N LEU A 130 5.05 12.39 -9.44
CA LEU A 130 4.37 12.77 -10.68
C LEU A 130 3.23 13.75 -10.40
N ALA A 131 2.46 13.54 -9.33
CA ALA A 131 1.38 14.42 -8.93
C ALA A 131 1.91 15.84 -8.64
N LEU A 132 3.03 15.96 -7.92
CA LEU A 132 3.68 17.24 -7.65
C LEU A 132 4.15 17.93 -8.93
N GLN A 133 4.76 17.17 -9.86
CA GLN A 133 5.18 17.70 -11.16
C GLN A 133 3.99 18.24 -11.97
N TYR A 134 2.88 17.49 -12.04
CA TYR A 134 1.67 17.94 -12.72
C TYR A 134 1.06 19.18 -12.07
N LEU A 135 1.03 19.23 -10.73
CA LEU A 135 0.51 20.37 -9.99
C LEU A 135 1.32 21.64 -10.30
N PHE A 136 2.65 21.53 -10.29
CA PHE A 136 3.52 22.66 -10.63
C PHE A 136 3.36 23.10 -12.09
N ALA A 137 3.26 22.14 -13.03
CA ALA A 137 3.02 22.44 -14.43
C ALA A 137 1.71 23.20 -14.64
N TRP A 138 0.63 22.79 -13.97
CA TRP A 138 -0.66 23.47 -14.01
C TRP A 138 -0.60 24.86 -13.37
N HIS A 139 0.10 25.00 -12.23
CA HIS A 139 0.27 26.29 -11.56
C HIS A 139 1.02 27.29 -12.44
N ARG A 140 2.10 26.88 -13.10
CA ARG A 140 2.86 27.71 -14.04
C ARG A 140 2.02 28.14 -15.24
N ASP A 141 1.21 27.24 -15.80
CA ASP A 141 0.32 27.54 -16.93
C ASP A 141 -0.76 28.57 -16.54
N ALA A 142 -1.29 28.48 -15.32
CA ALA A 142 -2.31 29.41 -14.82
C ALA A 142 -1.79 30.85 -14.59
N HIS A 143 -0.56 31.00 -14.07
CA HIS A 143 0.00 32.30 -13.68
C HIS A 143 0.96 32.93 -14.70
N GLY A 144 1.46 32.15 -15.66
CA GLY A 144 2.49 32.56 -16.60
C GLY A 144 3.91 32.43 -16.02
N PRO A 145 4.94 32.29 -16.88
CA PRO A 145 6.32 32.02 -16.46
C PRO A 145 6.97 33.18 -15.70
N ASP A 146 6.53 34.41 -15.94
CA ASP A 146 7.11 35.62 -15.33
C ASP A 146 6.41 36.06 -14.03
N CYS A 147 5.50 35.25 -13.49
CA CYS A 147 4.89 35.55 -12.18
C CYS A 147 5.92 35.41 -11.06
N ASP A 148 6.03 36.43 -10.21
CA ASP A 148 6.85 36.41 -8.99
C ASP A 148 6.50 35.22 -8.07
N CYS A 149 5.22 34.78 -8.10
CA CYS A 149 4.74 33.59 -7.42
C CYS A 149 5.40 32.28 -7.89
N VAL A 150 5.61 32.13 -9.21
CA VAL A 150 6.21 30.93 -9.82
C VAL A 150 7.73 30.95 -9.62
N GLN A 151 8.37 32.11 -9.75
CA GLN A 151 9.83 32.25 -9.54
C GLN A 151 10.24 31.93 -8.11
N LYS A 152 9.45 32.35 -7.11
CA LYS A 152 9.73 32.03 -5.70
C LYS A 152 9.47 30.57 -5.34
N LEU A 153 8.56 29.90 -6.05
CA LEU A 153 8.16 28.53 -5.74
C LEU A 153 9.13 27.48 -6.29
N GLY A 154 9.79 27.74 -7.44
CA GLY A 154 10.73 26.82 -8.06
C GLY A 154 11.79 26.26 -7.10
N PRO A 155 12.57 27.12 -6.40
CA PRO A 155 13.57 26.67 -5.43
C PRO A 155 12.98 25.84 -4.29
N ALA A 156 11.78 26.17 -3.83
CA ALA A 156 11.10 25.41 -2.78
C ALA A 156 10.71 24.00 -3.25
N VAL A 157 10.22 23.87 -4.49
CA VAL A 157 9.90 22.57 -5.11
C VAL A 157 11.17 21.73 -5.28
N ASP A 158 12.25 22.33 -5.79
CA ASP A 158 13.54 21.63 -5.95
C ASP A 158 14.07 21.13 -4.60
N THR A 159 13.92 21.93 -3.55
CA THR A 159 14.33 21.54 -2.19
C THR A 159 13.49 20.38 -1.64
N VAL A 160 12.18 20.39 -1.89
CA VAL A 160 11.28 19.29 -1.50
C VAL A 160 11.61 18.02 -2.28
N LEU A 161 11.84 18.12 -3.58
CA LEU A 161 12.24 16.98 -4.42
C LEU A 161 13.59 16.39 -3.98
N ALA A 162 14.57 17.23 -3.64
CA ALA A 162 15.86 16.79 -3.11
C ALA A 162 15.70 16.05 -1.78
N ARG A 163 14.93 16.60 -0.82
CA ARG A 163 14.66 15.94 0.47
C ARG A 163 13.94 14.61 0.31
N LEU A 164 12.98 14.54 -0.62
CA LEU A 164 12.27 13.29 -0.91
C LEU A 164 13.21 12.22 -1.47
N ALA A 165 14.18 12.59 -2.31
CA ALA A 165 15.19 11.66 -2.82
C ALA A 165 16.12 11.16 -1.69
N ASP A 166 16.57 12.06 -0.82
CA ASP A 166 17.44 11.70 0.33
C ASP A 166 16.73 10.76 1.32
N ASP A 167 15.46 11.01 1.63
CA ASP A 167 14.65 10.17 2.53
C ASP A 167 14.47 8.75 1.99
N VAL A 168 14.34 8.59 0.66
CA VAL A 168 14.25 7.27 0.03
C VAL A 168 15.57 6.52 0.16
N ILE A 169 16.70 7.18 -0.16
CA ILE A 169 18.04 6.57 -0.04
C ILE A 169 18.32 6.15 1.40
N ALA A 170 17.97 7.00 2.38
CA ALA A 170 18.13 6.70 3.79
C ALA A 170 17.28 5.49 4.24
N ARG A 171 16.03 5.39 3.77
CA ARG A 171 15.15 4.25 4.08
C ARG A 171 15.65 2.95 3.45
N GLU A 172 16.13 2.98 2.21
CA GLU A 172 16.71 1.80 1.55
C GLU A 172 17.95 1.28 2.30
N ALA A 173 18.82 2.18 2.76
CA ALA A 173 20.00 1.83 3.55
C ALA A 173 19.64 1.16 4.89
N THR A 174 18.52 1.55 5.53
CA THR A 174 18.05 0.90 6.77
C THR A 174 17.29 -0.41 6.55
N ALA A 175 16.76 -0.63 5.35
CA ALA A 175 15.91 -1.78 5.03
C ALA A 175 16.71 -3.03 4.58
N ASN A 176 18.01 -2.89 4.27
CA ASN A 176 18.87 -3.97 3.81
C ASN A 176 20.12 -4.09 4.73
N PRO A 177 20.06 -4.87 5.83
CA PRO A 177 21.22 -5.14 6.67
C PRO A 177 22.23 -6.09 6.00
#